data_AF-A0A368EYE2-F1
#
_entry.id   AF-A0A368EYE2-F1
#
_cell.length_a   1.000
_cell.length_b   1.000
_cell.length_c   1.000
_cell.angle_alpha   90.00
_cell.angle_beta   90.00
_cell.angle_gamma   90.00
#
_symmetry.space_group_name_H-M   'P 1'
#
loop_
_entity.id
_entity.type
_entity.pdbx_description
1 polymer ?
#
loop_
_entity_poly.entity_id
_entity_poly.type
_entity_poly.pdbx_seq_one_letter_code
_entity_poly.pdbx_strand_id
1 'polypeptide(L)'
;MVSLGKNFGTFPFCIAAANDVSFISGFEALFSGEVQNNNVIRFGNWLRFYQQEKAGQLNYHGWFDREVSVAVSLQFAWNNWQALQFSMLLNSSPEFEMAAYTVCALTGGECKFTINGQQVTIVAKTLTANNVVTIDDCHPVVSSSGAATQKPQAGTTKPSKPSDAKLQDLVN
;
A
#
# COMPACT_ATOMS: atom_id res chain seq x y z
N MET A 1 19.34 -11.28 -30.28
CA MET A 1 18.26 -12.23 -30.00
C MET A 1 18.01 -12.24 -28.50
N VAL A 2 17.01 -11.53 -28.02
CA VAL A 2 16.57 -11.65 -26.62
C VAL A 2 15.62 -12.84 -26.59
N SER A 3 16.01 -13.90 -25.91
CA SER A 3 15.16 -15.08 -25.70
C SER A 3 14.05 -14.70 -24.73
N LEU A 4 12.86 -14.40 -25.25
CA LEU A 4 11.62 -14.29 -24.48
C LEU A 4 11.09 -15.71 -24.23
N GLY A 5 11.73 -16.41 -23.30
CA GLY A 5 11.28 -17.70 -22.79
C GLY A 5 10.67 -17.56 -21.40
N LYS A 6 9.52 -16.89 -21.28
CA LYS A 6 8.68 -16.98 -20.06
C LYS A 6 7.22 -17.08 -20.49
N ASN A 7 6.59 -18.17 -20.06
CA ASN A 7 5.19 -18.50 -20.32
C ASN A 7 4.29 -17.30 -20.03
N PHE A 8 3.69 -16.74 -21.08
CA PHE A 8 2.52 -15.87 -20.97
C PHE A 8 1.35 -16.74 -20.49
N GLY A 9 1.16 -16.83 -19.19
CA GLY A 9 0.11 -17.67 -18.65
C GLY A 9 0.01 -17.51 -17.15
N THR A 10 -0.43 -16.34 -16.72
CA THR A 10 -1.37 -16.07 -15.60
C THR A 10 -1.25 -14.57 -15.27
N PHE A 11 -2.37 -13.84 -15.23
CA PHE A 11 -2.36 -12.44 -14.79
C PHE A 11 -2.06 -12.38 -13.28
N PRO A 12 -1.28 -11.40 -12.80
CA PRO A 12 -0.85 -11.33 -11.39
C PRO A 12 -1.98 -11.18 -10.36
N PHE A 13 -3.21 -10.91 -10.82
CA PHE A 13 -4.42 -10.83 -10.02
C PHE A 13 -5.16 -12.16 -9.87
N CYS A 14 -4.68 -13.24 -10.48
CA CYS A 14 -5.28 -14.55 -10.29
C CYS A 14 -5.13 -15.01 -8.84
N ILE A 15 -6.12 -15.76 -8.36
CA ILE A 15 -6.12 -16.40 -7.05
C ILE A 15 -5.05 -17.50 -7.07
N ALA A 16 -4.02 -17.39 -6.22
CA ALA A 16 -3.15 -18.53 -5.94
C ALA A 16 -3.71 -19.29 -4.73
N ALA A 17 -4.00 -20.57 -4.92
CA ALA A 17 -4.14 -21.50 -3.80
C ALA A 17 -2.73 -21.93 -3.39
N ALA A 18 -2.38 -21.89 -2.11
CA ALA A 18 -1.25 -22.62 -1.56
C ALA A 18 -1.80 -23.57 -0.48
N ASN A 19 -1.30 -24.80 -0.45
CA ASN A 19 -1.74 -25.81 0.52
C ASN A 19 -1.62 -25.23 1.95
N ASP A 20 -2.76 -25.15 2.65
CA ASP A 20 -3.01 -24.57 3.99
C ASP A 20 -2.92 -23.03 4.15
N VAL A 21 -2.99 -22.22 3.07
CA VAL A 21 -2.91 -20.75 3.17
C VAL A 21 -4.03 -20.05 2.38
N SER A 22 -4.64 -19.04 3.03
CA SER A 22 -5.76 -18.22 2.55
C SER A 22 -5.69 -17.81 1.08
N PHE A 23 -6.82 -17.96 0.38
CA PHE A 23 -7.02 -17.58 -1.02
C PHE A 23 -7.05 -16.06 -1.21
N ILE A 24 -5.90 -15.40 -1.17
CA ILE A 24 -5.81 -13.95 -1.37
C ILE A 24 -5.38 -13.69 -2.80
N SER A 25 -6.27 -13.05 -3.58
CA SER A 25 -5.92 -12.58 -4.92
C SER A 25 -4.99 -11.37 -4.83
N GLY A 26 -4.15 -11.17 -5.85
CA GLY A 26 -3.35 -9.94 -5.94
C GLY A 26 -4.22 -8.66 -5.92
N PHE A 27 -5.51 -8.75 -6.25
CA PHE A 27 -6.44 -7.64 -6.11
C PHE A 27 -6.80 -7.36 -4.65
N GLU A 28 -7.13 -8.41 -3.89
CA GLU A 28 -7.48 -8.29 -2.47
C GLU A 28 -6.31 -7.76 -1.65
N ALA A 29 -5.10 -8.27 -1.92
CA ALA A 29 -3.85 -7.80 -1.31
C ALA A 29 -3.63 -6.29 -1.50
N LEU A 30 -3.96 -5.75 -2.67
CA LEU A 30 -3.68 -4.35 -3.02
C LEU A 30 -4.83 -3.40 -2.64
N PHE A 31 -6.09 -3.81 -2.81
CA PHE A 31 -7.23 -2.89 -2.76
C PHE A 31 -8.17 -3.10 -1.57
N SER A 32 -8.24 -4.31 -0.99
CA SER A 32 -9.16 -4.59 0.13
C SER A 32 -8.52 -4.28 1.49
N GLY A 33 -7.22 -4.58 1.58
CA GLY A 33 -6.45 -4.57 2.80
C GLY A 33 -6.56 -5.90 3.56
N GLU A 34 -5.55 -6.23 4.35
CA GLU A 34 -5.43 -7.49 5.05
C GLU A 34 -4.95 -7.31 6.49
N VAL A 35 -5.51 -8.14 7.37
CA VAL A 35 -5.21 -8.16 8.79
C VAL A 35 -4.77 -9.56 9.19
N GLN A 36 -3.65 -9.65 9.89
CA GLN A 36 -3.14 -10.89 10.45
C GLN A 36 -2.69 -10.65 11.89
N ASN A 37 -3.07 -11.53 12.81
CA ASN A 37 -2.70 -11.45 14.23
C ASN A 37 -2.95 -10.06 14.85
N ASN A 38 -4.14 -9.51 14.57
CA ASN A 38 -4.58 -8.17 15.01
C ASN A 38 -3.77 -6.98 14.47
N ASN A 39 -2.87 -7.20 13.51
CA ASN A 39 -2.12 -6.15 12.84
C ASN A 39 -2.56 -6.04 11.39
N VAL A 40 -2.67 -4.80 10.90
CA VAL A 40 -2.83 -4.56 9.47
C VAL A 40 -1.49 -4.90 8.81
N ILE A 41 -1.51 -5.82 7.85
CA ILE A 41 -0.30 -6.28 7.16
C ILE A 41 -0.25 -5.82 5.70
N ARG A 42 -1.40 -5.51 5.09
CA ARG A 42 -1.49 -4.92 3.74
C ARG A 42 -2.58 -3.86 3.73
N PHE A 43 -2.26 -2.65 3.25
CA PHE A 43 -3.23 -1.57 3.09
C PHE A 43 -2.64 -0.46 2.21
N GLY A 44 -2.81 -0.58 0.89
CA GLY A 44 -2.12 0.27 -0.09
C GLY A 44 -3.00 1.26 -0.86
N ASN A 45 -4.33 1.22 -0.72
CA ASN A 45 -5.24 2.00 -1.54
C ASN A 45 -5.85 3.20 -0.78
N TRP A 46 -5.63 4.41 -1.29
CA TRP A 46 -6.12 5.64 -0.64
C TRP A 46 -7.65 5.80 -0.72
N LEU A 47 -8.30 5.28 -1.76
CA LEU A 47 -9.76 5.35 -1.88
C LEU A 47 -10.42 4.48 -0.80
N ARG A 48 -9.88 3.29 -0.57
CA ARG A 48 -10.26 2.40 0.53
C ARG A 48 -10.00 3.08 1.88
N PHE A 49 -8.84 3.69 2.05
CA PHE A 49 -8.51 4.49 3.25
C PHE A 49 -9.62 5.53 3.54
N TYR A 50 -9.93 6.35 2.54
CA TYR A 50 -10.95 7.40 2.63
C TYR A 50 -12.33 6.84 3.01
N GLN A 51 -12.76 5.75 2.37
CA GLN A 51 -14.04 5.12 2.68
C GLN A 51 -14.11 4.60 4.12
N GLN A 52 -13.04 3.94 4.59
CA GLN A 52 -12.94 3.40 5.94
C GLN A 52 -12.89 4.49 7.01
N GLU A 53 -12.21 5.60 6.71
CA GLU A 53 -12.16 6.77 7.59
C GLU A 53 -13.54 7.43 7.69
N LYS A 54 -14.20 7.65 6.54
CA LYS A 54 -15.55 8.21 6.48
C LYS A 54 -16.59 7.33 7.19
N ALA A 55 -16.44 6.01 7.14
CA ALA A 55 -17.29 5.06 7.83
C ALA A 55 -17.06 4.99 9.35
N GLY A 56 -16.09 5.74 9.90
CA GLY A 56 -15.77 5.69 11.33
C GLY A 56 -14.83 4.54 11.72
N GLN A 57 -14.47 3.66 10.78
CA GLN A 57 -13.71 2.44 11.02
C GLN A 57 -12.21 2.66 11.08
N LEU A 58 -11.69 3.71 10.42
CA LEU A 58 -10.27 4.05 10.42
C LEU A 58 -10.00 5.36 11.17
N ASN A 59 -8.92 5.38 11.96
CA ASN A 59 -8.42 6.54 12.69
C ASN A 59 -7.01 6.88 12.22
N TYR A 60 -6.86 7.99 11.49
CA TYR A 60 -5.58 8.50 11.04
C TYR A 60 -4.78 9.10 12.21
N HIS A 61 -3.49 8.77 12.31
CA HIS A 61 -2.64 9.19 13.42
C HIS A 61 -1.47 10.10 13.00
N GLY A 62 -1.17 10.19 11.70
CA GLY A 62 -0.08 11.03 11.19
C GLY A 62 0.63 10.43 9.97
N TRP A 63 1.52 11.22 9.37
CA TRP A 63 2.39 10.81 8.26
C TRP A 63 3.88 10.96 8.62
N PHE A 64 4.70 10.02 8.15
CA PHE A 64 6.16 10.00 8.31
C PHE A 64 6.84 10.76 7.18
N ASP A 65 6.56 10.34 5.94
CA ASP A 65 7.10 10.93 4.71
C ASP A 65 5.97 11.24 3.74
N ARG A 66 6.13 12.31 2.95
CA ARG A 66 5.14 12.69 1.95
C ARG A 66 5.81 13.31 0.75
N GLU A 67 5.51 12.75 -0.42
CA GLU A 67 5.75 13.40 -1.70
C GLU A 67 4.47 14.15 -2.06
N VAL A 68 4.55 15.49 -2.12
CA VAL A 68 3.36 16.35 -2.25
C VAL A 68 2.52 15.88 -3.44
N SER A 69 1.23 15.65 -3.19
CA SER A 69 0.23 15.24 -4.18
C SER A 69 0.34 13.85 -4.82
N VAL A 70 1.39 13.06 -4.53
CA VAL A 70 1.61 11.76 -5.21
C VAL A 70 1.66 10.56 -4.29
N ALA A 71 2.35 10.66 -3.14
CA ALA A 71 2.49 9.50 -2.25
C ALA A 71 2.65 9.93 -0.79
N VAL A 72 2.24 9.07 0.13
CA VAL A 72 2.37 9.29 1.57
C VAL A 72 2.70 8.00 2.29
N SER A 73 3.59 8.10 3.26
CA SER A 73 3.87 7.10 4.30
C SER A 73 3.19 7.54 5.57
N LEU A 74 2.26 6.75 6.10
CA LEU A 74 1.41 7.13 7.22
C LEU A 74 1.14 6.01 8.22
N GLN A 75 0.54 6.39 9.33
CA GLN A 75 0.18 5.52 10.45
C GLN A 75 -1.31 5.71 10.78
N PHE A 76 -1.99 4.61 11.05
CA PHE A 76 -3.41 4.61 11.41
C PHE A 76 -3.82 3.39 12.25
N ALA A 77 -4.98 3.48 12.88
CA ALA A 77 -5.69 2.32 13.41
C ALA A 77 -6.91 2.00 12.54
N TRP A 78 -7.15 0.73 12.27
CA TRP A 78 -8.33 0.24 11.57
C TRP A 78 -9.14 -0.69 12.48
N ASN A 79 -10.32 -0.23 12.90
CA ASN A 79 -11.13 -0.84 13.94
C ASN A 79 -10.34 -1.04 15.24
N ASN A 80 -9.99 -2.28 15.59
CA ASN A 80 -9.17 -2.64 16.74
C ASN A 80 -7.76 -3.12 16.34
N TRP A 81 -7.41 -2.94 15.07
CA TRP A 81 -6.14 -3.34 14.49
C TRP A 81 -5.25 -2.14 14.26
N GLN A 82 -3.95 -2.37 14.40
CA GLN A 82 -2.95 -1.32 14.30
C GLN A 82 -2.15 -1.48 13.01
N ALA A 83 -1.87 -0.35 12.36
CA ALA A 83 -1.03 -0.28 11.17
C ALA A 83 0.19 0.56 11.55
N LEU A 84 1.37 -0.07 11.68
CA LEU A 84 2.58 0.61 12.18
C LEU A 84 3.08 1.70 11.23
N GLN A 85 3.23 1.37 9.95
CA GLN A 85 3.62 2.30 8.90
C GLN A 85 3.24 1.71 7.54
N PHE A 86 2.50 2.46 6.72
CA PHE A 86 2.08 2.05 5.38
C PHE A 86 2.23 3.19 4.38
N SER A 87 2.67 2.83 3.18
CA SER A 87 2.82 3.77 2.07
C SER A 87 1.76 3.52 1.01
N MET A 88 1.18 4.59 0.48
CA MET A 88 0.18 4.53 -0.58
C MET A 88 0.32 5.72 -1.54
N LEU A 89 -0.15 5.52 -2.77
CA LEU A 89 -0.30 6.61 -3.73
C LEU A 89 -1.50 7.48 -3.33
N LEU A 90 -1.43 8.77 -3.61
CA LEU A 90 -2.49 9.74 -3.36
C LEU A 90 -3.02 10.27 -4.69
N ASN A 91 -4.33 10.51 -4.75
CA ASN A 91 -5.03 11.08 -5.92
C ASN A 91 -4.86 10.26 -7.22
N SER A 92 -4.34 9.04 -7.13
CA SER A 92 -4.29 8.05 -8.20
C SER A 92 -5.68 7.47 -8.44
N SER A 93 -5.96 7.04 -9.67
CA SER A 93 -7.16 6.26 -9.92
C SER A 93 -6.88 4.76 -9.71
N PRO A 94 -7.87 3.96 -9.28
CA PRO A 94 -7.69 2.52 -9.10
C PRO A 94 -7.19 1.82 -10.37
N GLU A 95 -7.60 2.28 -11.55
CA GLU A 95 -7.13 1.76 -12.83
C GLU A 95 -5.66 2.10 -13.10
N PHE A 96 -5.18 3.28 -12.69
CA PHE A 96 -3.77 3.63 -12.76
C PHE A 96 -2.93 2.73 -11.84
N GLU A 97 -3.35 2.56 -10.58
CA GLU A 97 -2.67 1.69 -9.61
C GLU A 97 -2.60 0.25 -10.11
N MET A 98 -3.72 -0.29 -10.60
CA MET A 98 -3.78 -1.64 -11.17
C MET A 98 -2.80 -1.81 -12.33
N ALA A 99 -2.74 -0.85 -13.26
CA ALA A 99 -1.83 -0.90 -14.40
C ALA A 99 -0.36 -0.78 -13.96
N ALA A 100 -0.03 0.19 -13.12
CA ALA A 100 1.33 0.44 -12.64
C ALA A 100 1.89 -0.75 -11.85
N TYR A 101 1.09 -1.32 -10.94
CA TYR A 101 1.48 -2.49 -10.15
C TYR A 101 1.65 -3.74 -11.01
N THR A 102 0.80 -3.93 -12.02
CA THR A 102 0.93 -5.04 -12.96
C THR A 102 2.22 -4.95 -13.76
N VAL A 103 2.46 -3.80 -14.40
CA VAL A 103 3.70 -3.57 -15.15
C VAL A 103 4.88 -3.81 -14.23
N CYS A 104 4.81 -3.29 -12.99
CA CYS A 104 5.95 -3.39 -12.11
C CYS A 104 6.28 -4.80 -11.64
N ALA A 105 5.26 -5.58 -11.30
CA ALA A 105 5.40 -7.00 -10.99
C ALA A 105 6.01 -7.79 -12.16
N LEU A 106 5.69 -7.42 -13.41
CA LEU A 106 6.21 -8.08 -14.61
C LEU A 106 7.64 -7.65 -14.97
N THR A 107 8.05 -6.43 -14.63
CA THR A 107 9.36 -5.86 -15.00
C THR A 107 10.46 -6.08 -13.95
N GLY A 108 10.20 -6.89 -12.92
CA GLY A 108 11.22 -7.27 -11.93
C GLY A 108 11.03 -6.65 -10.54
N GLY A 109 9.89 -6.00 -10.28
CA GLY A 109 9.47 -5.65 -8.93
C GLY A 109 9.94 -4.28 -8.41
N GLU A 110 10.76 -3.53 -9.14
CA GLU A 110 11.08 -2.13 -8.79
C GLU A 110 10.99 -1.24 -10.04
N CYS A 111 10.17 -0.20 -9.96
CA CYS A 111 9.81 0.61 -11.13
C CYS A 111 9.72 2.08 -10.77
N LYS A 112 10.27 2.93 -11.63
CA LYS A 112 10.24 4.38 -11.46
C LYS A 112 9.19 4.95 -12.40
N PHE A 113 8.19 5.61 -11.82
CA PHE A 113 7.15 6.32 -12.55
C PHE A 113 7.33 7.83 -12.35
N THR A 114 7.01 8.61 -13.38
CA THR A 114 6.91 10.06 -13.26
C THR A 114 5.43 10.43 -13.27
N ILE A 115 4.91 10.88 -12.14
CA ILE A 115 3.50 11.24 -11.95
C ILE A 115 3.48 12.74 -11.64
N ASN A 116 2.80 13.54 -12.45
CA ASN A 116 2.73 14.99 -12.29
C ASN A 116 4.11 15.69 -12.19
N GLY A 117 5.14 15.14 -12.86
CA GLY A 117 6.51 15.67 -12.82
C GLY A 117 7.33 15.25 -11.60
N GLN A 118 6.75 14.50 -10.65
CA GLN A 118 7.45 13.91 -9.51
C GLN A 118 7.77 12.44 -9.79
N GLN A 119 9.00 12.04 -9.47
CA GLN A 119 9.43 10.65 -9.61
C GLN A 119 9.03 9.87 -8.36
N VAL A 120 8.32 8.75 -8.57
CA VAL A 120 7.97 7.81 -7.50
C VAL A 120 8.46 6.43 -7.88
N THR A 121 9.14 5.79 -6.95
CA THR A 121 9.55 4.40 -7.07
C THR A 121 8.44 3.53 -6.48
N ILE A 122 7.96 2.57 -7.24
CA ILE A 122 7.02 1.54 -6.80
C ILE A 122 7.78 0.23 -6.66
N VAL A 123 7.59 -0.43 -5.53
CA VAL A 123 8.11 -1.77 -5.27
C VAL A 123 6.93 -2.74 -5.28
N ALA A 124 7.03 -3.79 -6.11
CA ALA A 124 6.06 -4.86 -6.25
C ALA A 124 6.72 -6.19 -5.85
N LYS A 125 6.26 -6.78 -4.76
CA LYS A 125 6.65 -8.12 -4.30
C LYS A 125 5.73 -9.14 -4.93
N THR A 126 6.32 -10.22 -5.44
CA THR A 126 5.57 -11.35 -5.98
C THR A 126 5.86 -12.60 -5.16
N LEU A 127 4.84 -13.44 -5.00
CA LEU A 127 4.96 -14.76 -4.41
C LEU A 127 4.73 -15.79 -5.51
N THR A 128 5.44 -16.91 -5.42
CA THR A 128 5.23 -18.07 -6.28
C THR A 128 4.62 -19.18 -5.44
N ALA A 129 3.36 -19.52 -5.74
CA ALA A 129 2.64 -20.61 -5.09
C ALA A 129 2.07 -21.53 -6.16
N ASN A 130 2.31 -22.84 -6.05
CA ASN A 130 1.82 -23.85 -7.00
C ASN A 130 2.11 -23.50 -8.47
N ASN A 131 3.34 -23.02 -8.76
CA ASN A 131 3.79 -22.56 -10.07
C ASN A 131 3.03 -21.35 -10.65
N VAL A 132 2.21 -20.68 -9.84
CA VAL A 132 1.54 -19.43 -10.18
C VAL A 132 2.25 -18.28 -9.48
N VAL A 133 2.58 -17.23 -10.25
CA VAL A 133 3.14 -15.98 -9.72
C VAL A 133 2.00 -15.00 -9.47
N THR A 134 1.87 -14.54 -8.23
CA THR A 134 0.88 -13.54 -7.82
C THR A 134 1.54 -12.34 -7.20
N ILE A 135 0.89 -11.19 -7.29
CA ILE A 135 1.30 -10.00 -6.52
C ILE A 135 0.97 -10.25 -5.05
N ASP A 136 1.97 -10.03 -4.21
CA ASP A 136 1.88 -10.17 -2.76
C ASP A 136 1.64 -8.82 -2.09
N ASP A 137 2.44 -7.83 -2.47
CA ASP A 137 2.40 -6.49 -1.91
C ASP A 137 2.95 -5.50 -2.94
N CYS A 138 2.33 -4.34 -3.07
CA CYS A 138 2.86 -3.23 -3.85
C CYS A 138 2.68 -1.93 -3.08
N HIS A 139 3.75 -1.16 -2.95
CA HIS A 139 3.73 0.14 -2.30
C HIS A 139 4.73 1.10 -2.93
N PRO A 140 4.45 2.42 -2.91
CA PRO A 140 5.44 3.41 -3.26
C PRO A 140 6.50 3.53 -2.17
N VAL A 141 7.74 3.70 -2.58
CA VAL A 141 8.82 4.15 -1.72
C VAL A 141 8.75 5.68 -1.66
N VAL A 142 8.44 6.18 -0.47
CA VAL A 142 8.40 7.63 -0.21
C VAL A 142 9.68 7.98 0.52
N SER A 143 10.61 8.60 -0.20
CA SER A 143 11.84 9.17 0.37
C SER A 143 11.78 10.67 0.18
N SER A 144 11.88 11.45 1.26
CA SER A 144 11.81 12.92 1.20
C SER A 144 12.97 13.52 0.40
N SER A 145 12.85 13.61 -0.93
CA SER A 145 13.80 14.28 -1.80
C SER A 145 13.20 15.58 -2.34
N GLY A 146 13.03 16.56 -1.46
CA GLY A 146 12.62 17.93 -1.83
C GLY A 146 11.53 18.50 -0.94
N ALA A 147 11.88 19.58 -0.22
CA ALA A 147 11.00 20.39 0.64
C ALA A 147 10.25 19.62 1.73
N ALA A 148 10.89 19.47 2.90
CA ALA A 148 10.23 19.14 4.15
C ALA A 148 9.07 20.12 4.39
N THR A 149 7.85 19.69 4.10
CA THR A 149 6.67 20.44 4.49
C THR A 149 6.51 20.20 5.99
N GLN A 150 6.72 21.24 6.80
CA GLN A 150 6.52 21.17 8.25
C GLN A 150 5.16 20.53 8.55
N LYS A 151 5.18 19.47 9.35
CA LYS A 151 4.03 18.69 9.75
C LYS A 151 3.00 19.61 10.46
N PRO A 152 1.84 19.92 9.87
CA PRO A 152 0.82 20.65 10.59
C PRO A 152 0.26 19.71 11.66
N GLN A 153 0.46 20.07 12.92
CA GLN A 153 -0.04 19.35 14.09
C GLN A 153 -1.56 19.58 14.20
N ALA A 154 -2.34 19.00 13.29
CA ALA A 154 -3.79 18.97 13.40
C ALA A 154 -4.20 17.66 14.06
N GLY A 155 -4.70 17.78 15.30
CA GLY A 155 -5.13 16.66 16.12
C GLY A 155 -6.15 15.77 15.40
N THR A 156 -6.12 14.48 15.73
CA THR A 156 -7.07 13.49 15.24
C THR A 156 -8.49 13.99 15.48
N THR A 157 -9.33 14.01 14.45
CA THR A 157 -10.74 14.44 14.56
C THR A 157 -11.62 13.45 15.33
N LYS A 158 -11.07 12.30 15.75
CA LYS A 158 -11.77 11.23 16.47
C LYS A 158 -11.19 10.98 17.86
N PRO A 159 -12.01 10.51 18.83
CA PRO A 159 -11.55 10.10 20.15
C PRO A 159 -10.49 9.00 20.03
N SER A 160 -9.31 9.22 20.61
CA SER A 160 -8.21 8.25 20.61
C SER A 160 -8.46 7.14 21.64
N LYS A 161 -8.19 5.89 21.25
CA LYS A 161 -8.10 4.77 22.19
C LYS A 161 -6.79 4.88 22.98
N PRO A 162 -6.67 4.28 24.19
CA PRO A 162 -5.44 4.34 24.99
C PRO A 162 -4.18 3.84 24.24
N SER A 163 -4.36 2.90 23.31
CA SER A 163 -3.30 2.37 22.46
C SER A 163 -2.84 3.33 21.37
N ASP A 164 -3.69 4.29 20.98
CA ASP A 164 -3.45 5.20 19.87
C ASP A 164 -2.43 6.29 20.24
N ALA A 165 -2.40 6.70 21.51
CA ALA A 165 -1.47 7.72 21.99
C ALA A 165 0.01 7.32 21.77
N LYS A 166 0.35 6.05 22.06
CA LYS A 166 1.71 5.52 21.83
C LYS A 166 2.07 5.48 20.34
N LEU A 167 1.10 5.18 19.48
CA LEU A 167 1.34 5.11 18.04
C LEU A 167 1.44 6.52 17.43
N GLN A 168 0.62 7.46 17.89
CA GLN A 168 0.69 8.87 17.47
C GLN A 168 2.04 9.51 17.80
N ASP A 169 2.65 9.11 18.93
CA ASP A 169 3.99 9.53 19.33
C ASP A 169 5.07 9.06 18.34
N LEU A 170 4.89 7.90 17.67
CA LEU A 170 5.86 7.41 16.67
C LEU A 170 5.95 8.31 15.44
N VAL A 171 4.90 9.07 15.16
CA VAL A 171 4.83 9.87 13.95
C VAL A 171 5.23 11.33 14.23
N ASN A 172 5.01 11.83 15.46
CA ASN A 172 5.12 13.25 15.83
C ASN A 172 6.54 13.74 16.11
#